data_AF-F9EMN4-F1
#
_entry.id   AF-F9EMN4-F1
#
_cell.length_a   1.000
_cell.length_b   1.000
_cell.length_c   1.000
_cell.angle_alpha   90.00
_cell.angle_beta   90.00
_cell.angle_gamma   90.00
#
_symmetry.space_group_name_H-M   'P 1'
#
loop_
_entity.id
_entity.type
_entity.pdbx_description
1 polymer ?
#
loop_
_entity_poly.entity_id
_entity_poly.type
_entity_poly.pdbx_seq_one_letter_code
_entity_poly.pdbx_strand_id
1 'polypeptide(L)'
;MWTDKDEKDLLNFLKELDKKGFKFALSNVLESKNKENKILKNWILENNFYCNYLKKDYSNSNYQRKEKDSISIEVLVTNYNTEEI
;
A
#
# COMPACT_ATOMS: atom_id res chain seq x y z
N MET A 1 15.43 -4.21 10.92
CA MET A 1 14.27 -4.84 10.26
C MET A 1 13.10 -3.91 10.44
N TRP A 2 12.23 -3.79 9.44
CA TRP A 2 10.96 -3.10 9.59
C TRP A 2 10.04 -3.92 10.51
N THR A 3 9.43 -3.27 11.49
CA THR A 3 8.53 -3.90 12.47
C THR A 3 7.12 -3.35 12.37
N ASP A 4 6.15 -4.05 12.94
CA ASP A 4 4.77 -3.55 13.08
C ASP A 4 4.69 -2.20 13.80
N LYS A 5 5.67 -1.88 14.66
CA LYS A 5 5.76 -0.58 15.33
C LYS A 5 6.16 0.52 14.35
N ASP A 6 7.20 0.27 13.55
CA ASP A 6 7.65 1.23 12.52
C ASP A 6 6.53 1.52 11.52
N GLU A 7 5.76 0.48 11.15
CA GLU A 7 4.57 0.63 10.32
C GLU A 7 3.51 1.52 10.98
N LYS A 8 3.13 1.23 12.23
CA LYS A 8 2.14 2.04 12.95
C LYS A 8 2.60 3.49 13.12
N ASP A 9 3.87 3.72 13.40
CA ASP A 9 4.44 5.06 13.58
C ASP A 9 4.37 5.85 12.26
N LEU A 10 4.71 5.23 11.13
CA LEU A 10 4.55 5.83 9.80
C LEU A 10 3.08 6.16 9.48
N LEU A 11 2.17 5.21 9.71
CA LEU A 11 0.75 5.39 9.41
C LEU A 11 0.11 6.47 10.29
N ASN A 12 0.53 6.57 11.55
CA ASN A 12 0.12 7.67 12.43
C ASN A 12 0.64 9.02 11.93
N PHE A 13 1.89 9.10 11.49
CA PHE A 13 2.44 10.32 10.92
C PHE A 13 1.65 10.79 9.68
N LEU A 14 1.33 9.88 8.77
CA LEU A 14 0.50 10.20 7.59
C LEU A 14 -0.90 10.67 7.97
N LYS A 15 -1.51 10.05 8.99
CA LYS A 15 -2.80 10.49 9.54
C LYS A 15 -2.75 11.90 10.14
N GLU A 16 -1.65 12.27 10.79
CA GLU A 16 -1.45 13.63 11.27
C GLU A 16 -1.22 14.64 10.14
N LEU A 17 -0.58 14.23 9.03
CA LEU A 17 -0.48 15.06 7.82
C LEU A 17 -1.85 15.30 7.18
N ASP A 18 -2.68 14.26 7.11
CA ASP A 18 -4.05 14.33 6.60
C ASP A 18 -4.92 15.32 7.41
N LYS A 19 -4.90 15.21 8.75
CA LYS A 19 -5.61 16.13 9.65
C LYS A 19 -5.19 17.59 9.47
N LYS A 20 -3.94 17.82 9.05
CA LYS A 20 -3.40 19.16 8.76
C LYS A 20 -3.74 19.65 7.35
N GLY A 21 -4.43 18.85 6.54
CA GLY A 21 -4.81 19.17 5.17
C GLY A 21 -3.70 18.96 4.14
N PHE A 22 -2.61 18.25 4.49
CA PHE A 22 -1.56 17.94 3.53
C PHE A 22 -1.93 16.71 2.71
N LYS A 23 -1.66 16.77 1.41
CA LYS A 23 -1.79 15.62 0.51
C LYS A 23 -0.62 14.65 0.71
N PHE A 24 -0.89 13.35 0.77
CA PHE A 24 0.13 12.31 0.83
C PHE A 24 -0.14 11.18 -0.16
N ALA A 25 0.92 10.47 -0.52
CA ALA A 25 0.85 9.23 -1.27
C ALA A 25 1.79 8.19 -0.65
N LEU A 26 1.27 6.98 -0.40
CA LEU A 26 2.00 5.85 0.19
C LEU A 26 1.95 4.65 -0.76
N SER A 27 3.09 4.31 -1.35
CA SER A 27 3.23 3.07 -2.12
C SER A 27 3.54 1.89 -1.19
N ASN A 28 2.72 0.85 -1.19
CA ASN A 28 2.95 -0.34 -0.37
C ASN A 28 2.36 -1.61 -1.01
N VAL A 29 2.55 -2.76 -0.35
CA VAL A 29 2.02 -4.07 -0.78
C VAL A 29 0.96 -4.53 0.23
N LEU A 30 -0.26 -4.77 -0.25
CA LEU A 30 -1.35 -5.29 0.59
C LEU A 30 -1.25 -6.80 0.81
N GLU A 31 -0.82 -7.54 -0.20
CA GLU A 31 -0.71 -8.99 -0.13
C GLU A 31 0.54 -9.44 -0.86
N SER A 32 1.27 -10.37 -0.27
CA SER A 32 2.42 -11.02 -0.89
C SER A 32 2.48 -12.46 -0.43
N LYS A 33 2.55 -13.41 -1.37
CA LYS A 33 2.64 -14.85 -1.06
C LYS A 33 1.55 -15.33 -0.08
N ASN A 34 0.29 -14.92 -0.30
CA ASN A 34 -0.87 -15.19 0.57
C ASN A 34 -0.77 -14.60 1.99
N LYS A 35 0.20 -13.72 2.26
CA LYS A 35 0.29 -12.97 3.52
C LYS A 35 -0.24 -11.55 3.31
N GLU A 36 -1.34 -11.26 3.99
CA GLU A 36 -1.99 -9.94 3.96
C GLU A 36 -1.41 -9.00 5.02
N ASN A 37 -1.17 -7.75 4.63
CA ASN A 37 -0.90 -6.66 5.56
C ASN A 37 -2.22 -6.12 6.13
N LYS A 38 -2.66 -6.72 7.24
CA LYS A 38 -3.88 -6.34 7.95
C LYS A 38 -3.81 -4.94 8.57
N ILE A 39 -2.63 -4.50 8.99
CA ILE A 39 -2.44 -3.17 9.61
C ILE A 39 -2.75 -2.09 8.58
N LEU A 40 -2.09 -2.16 7.41
CA LEU A 40 -2.33 -1.25 6.31
C LEU A 40 -3.79 -1.31 5.83
N LYS A 41 -4.35 -2.51 5.63
CA LYS A 41 -5.72 -2.68 5.14
C LYS A 41 -6.75 -2.04 6.07
N ASN A 42 -6.65 -2.29 7.37
CA ASN A 42 -7.55 -1.68 8.35
C ASN A 42 -7.39 -0.16 8.39
N TRP A 43 -6.14 0.33 8.36
CA TRP A 43 -5.86 1.77 8.37
C TRP A 43 -6.46 2.50 7.16
N ILE A 44 -6.40 1.92 5.96
CA ILE A 44 -7.03 2.48 4.77
C ILE A 44 -8.55 2.60 4.96
N LEU A 45 -9.19 1.52 5.43
CA LEU A 45 -10.64 1.44 5.62
C LEU A 45 -11.14 2.41 6.70
N GLU A 46 -10.47 2.45 7.85
CA GLU A 46 -10.85 3.29 8.99
C GLU A 46 -10.76 4.79 8.69
N ASN A 47 -9.82 5.20 7.84
CA ASN A 47 -9.63 6.60 7.47
C ASN A 47 -10.27 6.94 6.11
N ASN A 48 -10.91 5.97 5.46
CA ASN A 48 -11.61 6.14 4.20
C ASN A 48 -10.71 6.73 3.07
N PHE A 49 -9.43 6.36 3.08
CA PHE A 49 -8.44 6.79 2.09
C PHE A 49 -8.60 6.06 0.75
N TYR A 50 -8.14 6.68 -0.33
CA TYR A 50 -8.18 6.13 -1.67
C TYR A 50 -7.09 5.08 -1.84
N CYS A 51 -7.49 3.87 -2.25
CA CYS A 51 -6.57 2.76 -2.49
C CYS A 51 -6.51 2.47 -4.00
N ASN A 52 -5.41 2.85 -4.64
CA ASN A 52 -5.21 2.66 -6.08
C ASN A 52 -4.41 1.39 -6.32
N TYR A 53 -5.03 0.38 -6.93
CA TYR A 53 -4.35 -0.87 -7.24
C TYR A 53 -3.41 -0.71 -8.43
N LEU A 54 -2.13 -1.00 -8.21
CA LEU A 54 -1.12 -0.95 -9.25
C LEU A 54 -1.11 -2.32 -9.96
N LYS A 55 -1.76 -2.40 -11.12
CA LYS A 55 -1.61 -3.56 -12.00
C LYS A 55 -0.20 -3.56 -12.58
N LYS A 56 0.64 -4.45 -12.09
CA LYS A 56 1.92 -4.75 -12.72
C LYS A 56 1.96 -6.21 -13.13
N ASP A 57 1.85 -6.43 -14.44
CA ASP A 57 2.21 -7.69 -15.07
C ASP A 57 3.74 -7.82 -15.04
N TYR A 58 4.27 -8.36 -13.96
CA TYR A 58 5.71 -8.70 -13.85
C TYR A 58 6.06 -9.98 -14.61
N SER A 59 5.16 -10.46 -15.48
CA SER A 59 5.26 -11.65 -16.32
C SER A 59 6.58 -11.74 -17.10
N ASN A 60 7.24 -10.60 -17.39
CA ASN A 60 8.48 -10.52 -18.15
C ASN A 60 9.70 -9.96 -17.37
N SER A 61 9.59 -9.66 -16.08
CA SER A 61 10.64 -8.92 -15.34
C SER A 61 11.59 -9.80 -14.51
N ASN A 62 11.60 -11.13 -14.71
CA ASN A 62 12.52 -12.01 -13.98
C ASN A 62 12.80 -13.34 -14.72
N TYR A 63 13.98 -13.48 -15.34
CA TYR A 63 14.41 -14.68 -16.08
C TYR A 63 14.70 -15.91 -15.18
N GLN A 64 14.67 -15.76 -13.85
CA GLN A 64 15.09 -16.79 -12.87
C GLN A 64 14.06 -17.14 -11.78
N ARG A 65 12.85 -16.56 -11.77
CA ARG A 65 11.83 -16.96 -10.79
C ARG A 65 11.16 -18.28 -11.20
N LYS A 66 11.40 -19.33 -10.41
CA LYS A 66 10.74 -20.65 -10.50
C LYS A 66 9.28 -20.65 -10.01
N GLU A 67 8.83 -19.60 -9.33
CA GLU A 67 7.45 -19.47 -8.86
C GLU A 67 6.77 -18.30 -9.58
N LYS A 68 5.98 -18.62 -10.62
CA LYS A 68 5.12 -17.68 -11.34
C LYS A 68 3.86 -17.28 -10.55
N ASP A 69 3.59 -17.92 -9.41
CA ASP A 69 2.31 -17.83 -8.68
C ASP A 69 2.32 -16.93 -7.43
N SER A 70 3.45 -16.34 -7.06
CA SER A 70 3.48 -15.36 -5.96
C SER A 70 3.02 -14.00 -6.44
N ILE A 71 1.70 -13.83 -6.57
CA ILE A 71 1.06 -12.55 -6.88
C ILE A 71 1.27 -11.62 -5.68
N SER A 72 1.87 -10.46 -5.94
CA SER A 72 1.95 -9.37 -4.98
C SER A 72 0.96 -8.29 -5.39
N ILE A 73 0.09 -7.89 -4.47
CA ILE A 73 -0.89 -6.83 -4.70
C ILE A 73 -0.27 -5.50 -4.25
N GLU A 74 0.32 -4.78 -5.21
CA GLU A 74 0.87 -3.44 -4.97
C GLU A 74 -0.22 -2.37 -5.05
N VAL A 75 -0.15 -1.39 -4.14
CA VAL A 75 -1.11 -0.29 -4.06
C VAL A 75 -0.43 1.05 -3.84
N LEU A 76 -1.08 2.11 -4.31
CA LEU A 76 -0.80 3.49 -3.97
C LEU A 76 -1.97 4.05 -3.16
N VAL A 77 -1.74 4.31 -1.88
CA VAL A 77 -2.74 4.89 -0.98
C VAL A 77 -2.61 6.41 -0.97
N THR A 78 -3.70 7.14 -1.18
CA THR A 78 -3.74 8.61 -1.19
C THR A 78 -4.90 9.13 -0.35
N ASN A 79 -4.76 10.31 0.25
CA ASN A 79 -5.89 11.02 0.89
C ASN A 79 -6.61 11.99 -0.05
N TYR A 80 -6.31 11.92 -1.35
CA TYR A 80 -6.96 12.69 -2.38
C TYR A 80 -7.38 11.75 -3.51
N ASN A 81 -8.42 12.17 -4.23
CA ASN A 81 -8.89 11.47 -5.41
C ASN A 81 -7.88 11.66 -6.55
N THR A 82 -7.46 10.54 -7.15
CA THR A 82 -6.53 10.46 -8.27
C THR A 82 -7.23 10.45 -9.63
N GLU A 83 -8.54 10.17 -9.66
CA GLU A 83 -9.36 10.11 -10.87
C GLU A 83 -9.93 11.48 -11.29
N GLU A 84 -9.77 12.52 -10.47
CA GLU A 84 -10.22 13.89 -10.74
C GLU A 84 -9.13 14.78 -11.39
N ILE A 85 -8.15 14.18 -12.08
CA ILE A 85 -7.10 14.91 -12.83
C ILE A 85 -7.32 14.76 -14.34
#